data_AF-A0A265UPG5-F1
#
_entry.id   AF-A0A265UPG5-F1
#
_cell.length_a   1.000
_cell.length_b   1.000
_cell.length_c   1.000
_cell.angle_alpha   90.00
_cell.angle_beta   90.00
_cell.angle_gamma   90.00
#
_symmetry.space_group_name_H-M   'P 1'
#
loop_
_entity.id
_entity.type
_entity.pdbx_description
1 polymer ?
#
loop_
_entity_poly.entity_id
_entity_poly.type
_entity_poly.pdbx_seq_one_letter_code
_entity_poly.pdbx_strand_id
1 'polypeptide(L)'
;MKKIKILYALLIGLVILASCSSDDDGGNNIITQTFLEKYEGTVWQWTGDDYIEYVRILNNETTPAELWESFSAGDCYDYYLVNINELDLFDDLDELPPTEITVEVTENLEDIFEIRITLTDLDIYSIVTFQIEGDILEIESNVYASGQLVETSIETYEIQNIDVDNLPICD
;
A
#
# COMPACT_ATOMS: atom_id res chain seq x y z
N MET A 1 70.56 -5.19 -6.59
CA MET A 1 70.65 -6.67 -6.68
C MET A 1 69.71 -7.24 -5.64
N LYS A 2 68.72 -8.11 -5.84
CA LYS A 2 68.11 -8.89 -6.95
C LYS A 2 66.59 -8.84 -6.65
N LYS A 3 65.72 -8.32 -7.52
CA LYS A 3 64.94 -9.03 -8.57
C LYS A 3 64.34 -10.37 -8.12
N ILE A 4 62.99 -10.47 -8.17
CA ILE A 4 62.13 -11.59 -8.65
C ILE A 4 60.71 -11.35 -8.11
N LYS A 5 59.57 -11.52 -8.81
CA LYS A 5 59.20 -11.63 -10.23
C LYS A 5 57.71 -11.25 -10.32
N ILE A 6 57.39 -10.62 -11.44
CA ILE A 6 56.07 -10.25 -11.95
C ILE A 6 55.17 -11.49 -12.13
N LEU A 7 53.89 -11.37 -11.75
CA LEU A 7 52.79 -12.02 -12.47
C LEU A 7 51.70 -10.97 -12.75
N TYR A 8 51.90 -10.26 -13.87
CA TYR A 8 50.89 -9.53 -14.60
C TYR A 8 50.16 -10.54 -15.49
N ALA A 9 48.86 -10.65 -15.32
CA ALA A 9 47.89 -11.26 -16.22
C ALA A 9 46.53 -10.88 -15.62
N LEU A 10 45.51 -10.39 -16.29
CA LEU A 10 45.16 -10.11 -17.69
C LEU A 10 43.71 -9.59 -17.51
N LEU A 11 43.22 -8.44 -17.96
CA LEU A 11 42.83 -8.06 -19.32
C LEU A 11 41.73 -6.98 -19.06
N ILE A 12 41.97 -5.68 -19.27
CA ILE A 12 41.63 -4.91 -20.48
C ILE A 12 40.23 -5.19 -21.04
N GLY A 13 39.40 -4.13 -21.07
CA GLY A 13 38.15 -4.00 -21.82
C GLY A 13 36.96 -3.83 -20.88
N LEU A 14 36.19 -2.73 -20.85
CA LEU A 14 35.75 -1.92 -21.98
C LEU A 14 35.32 -0.54 -21.46
N VAL A 15 36.00 0.52 -21.89
CA VAL A 15 35.37 1.84 -22.05
C VAL A 15 34.75 1.80 -23.44
N ILE A 16 33.42 1.85 -23.53
CA ILE A 16 32.76 2.32 -24.75
C ILE A 16 32.05 3.62 -24.38
N LEU A 17 32.67 4.74 -24.76
CA LEU A 17 31.92 5.94 -25.07
C LEU A 17 31.55 5.87 -26.56
N ALA A 18 30.36 6.43 -26.85
CA ALA A 18 29.77 6.72 -28.15
C ALA A 18 28.96 5.58 -28.82
N SER A 19 27.63 5.74 -28.83
CA SER A 19 27.00 6.48 -29.93
C SER A 19 25.62 6.98 -29.53
N CYS A 20 25.39 8.30 -29.63
CA CYS A 20 24.10 8.78 -30.13
C CYS A 20 23.86 8.05 -31.45
N SER A 21 22.85 7.19 -31.49
CA SER A 21 22.17 6.83 -32.73
C SER A 21 20.71 7.15 -32.48
N SER A 22 20.23 8.11 -33.26
CA SER A 22 18.81 8.35 -33.53
C SER A 22 18.10 7.03 -33.86
N ASP A 23 16.89 6.92 -33.30
CA ASP A 23 15.77 6.07 -33.69
C ASP A 23 16.06 4.59 -33.97
N ASP A 24 15.72 3.73 -33.00
CA ASP A 24 14.76 2.64 -33.24
C ASP A 24 14.43 1.87 -31.95
N ASP A 25 13.16 1.47 -31.87
CA ASP A 25 12.47 0.81 -30.77
C ASP A 25 13.26 -0.31 -30.07
N GLY A 26 13.46 -0.12 -28.77
CA GLY A 26 14.05 -1.11 -27.88
C GLY A 26 13.73 -0.75 -26.44
N GLY A 27 12.43 -0.61 -26.14
CA GLY A 27 11.95 -0.36 -24.80
C GLY A 27 12.47 -1.46 -23.88
N ASN A 28 13.47 -1.11 -23.06
CA ASN A 28 13.74 -1.83 -21.84
C ASN A 28 12.43 -1.77 -21.04
N ASN A 29 11.58 -2.80 -21.17
CA ASN A 29 10.46 -3.03 -20.28
C ASN A 29 11.06 -3.28 -18.91
N ILE A 30 11.33 -2.20 -18.17
CA ILE A 30 11.46 -2.26 -16.73
C ILE A 30 10.08 -2.73 -16.29
N ILE A 31 9.99 -4.00 -15.90
CA ILE A 31 8.78 -4.53 -15.25
C ILE A 31 8.77 -3.84 -13.90
N THR A 32 7.99 -2.76 -13.79
CA THR A 32 7.71 -2.10 -12.51
C THR A 32 6.63 -2.93 -11.82
N GLN A 33 6.97 -3.46 -10.65
CA GLN A 33 6.01 -4.10 -9.75
C GLN A 33 4.95 -3.09 -9.31
N THR A 34 3.73 -3.55 -9.05
CA THR A 34 2.66 -2.72 -8.47
C THR A 34 2.88 -2.49 -6.97
N PHE A 35 2.11 -1.60 -6.34
CA PHE A 35 2.18 -1.35 -4.90
C PHE A 35 1.91 -2.64 -4.12
N LEU A 36 0.79 -3.31 -4.45
CA LEU A 36 0.37 -4.52 -3.74
C LEU A 36 1.37 -5.67 -3.95
N GLU A 37 2.00 -5.77 -5.12
CA GLU A 37 3.09 -6.74 -5.37
C GLU A 37 4.35 -6.41 -4.55
N LYS A 38 4.73 -5.12 -4.49
CA LYS A 38 5.94 -4.66 -3.78
C LYS A 38 5.85 -4.89 -2.28
N TYR A 39 4.67 -4.73 -1.70
CA TYR A 39 4.45 -4.74 -0.26
C TYR A 39 3.68 -5.96 0.26
N GLU A 40 3.40 -6.96 -0.59
CA GLU A 40 2.74 -8.21 -0.19
C GLU A 40 3.40 -8.84 1.04
N GLY A 41 2.59 -9.14 2.06
CA GLY A 41 3.01 -9.79 3.30
C GLY A 41 3.70 -8.86 4.32
N THR A 42 3.91 -7.58 4.00
CA THR A 42 4.37 -6.61 5.00
C THR A 42 3.28 -6.34 6.03
N VAL A 43 3.71 -6.14 7.29
CA VAL A 43 2.82 -5.90 8.42
C VAL A 43 3.07 -4.50 8.97
N TRP A 44 2.00 -3.76 9.22
CA TRP A 44 2.01 -2.38 9.68
C TRP A 44 1.13 -2.26 10.92
N GLN A 45 1.48 -1.38 11.87
CA GLN A 45 0.76 -1.21 13.12
C GLN A 45 0.31 0.22 13.32
N TRP A 46 -0.97 0.39 13.63
CA TRP A 46 -1.48 1.61 14.23
C TRP A 46 -1.62 1.43 15.74
N THR A 47 -1.28 2.48 16.50
CA THR A 47 -1.38 2.47 17.96
C THR A 47 -2.12 3.70 18.43
N GLY A 48 -3.32 3.49 18.97
CA GLY A 48 -4.07 4.47 19.75
C GLY A 48 -3.89 4.24 21.25
N ASP A 49 -4.53 5.09 22.06
CA ASP A 49 -4.39 5.04 23.54
C ASP A 49 -4.76 3.67 24.13
N ASP A 50 -5.86 3.07 23.66
CA ASP A 50 -6.38 1.78 24.15
C ASP A 50 -6.75 0.85 22.96
N TYR A 51 -6.12 1.00 21.80
CA TYR A 51 -6.41 0.17 20.64
C TYR A 51 -5.14 -0.06 19.82
N ILE A 52 -4.97 -1.30 19.38
CA ILE A 52 -3.89 -1.72 18.49
C ILE A 52 -4.54 -2.38 17.27
N GLU A 53 -4.09 -1.98 16.10
CA GLU A 53 -4.44 -2.61 14.84
C GLU A 53 -3.18 -3.00 14.10
N TYR A 54 -3.16 -4.22 13.57
CA TYR A 54 -2.17 -4.65 12.60
C TYR A 54 -2.82 -4.82 11.23
N VAL A 55 -2.15 -4.33 10.20
CA VAL A 55 -2.56 -4.44 8.80
C VAL A 55 -1.51 -5.24 8.06
N ARG A 56 -1.90 -6.33 7.39
CA ARG A 56 -1.04 -7.05 6.44
C ARG A 56 -1.50 -6.77 5.01
N ILE A 57 -0.59 -6.29 4.17
CA ILE A 57 -0.89 -6.04 2.74
C ILE A 57 -0.96 -7.37 1.98
N LEU A 58 -2.00 -7.53 1.17
CA LEU A 58 -2.21 -8.66 0.27
C LEU A 58 -2.12 -8.21 -1.19
N ASN A 59 -1.53 -9.05 -2.05
CA ASN A 59 -1.54 -8.85 -3.50
C ASN A 59 -2.89 -9.26 -4.12
N ASN A 60 -3.94 -8.53 -3.76
CA ASN A 60 -5.31 -8.77 -4.22
C ASN A 60 -6.10 -7.47 -4.20
N GLU A 61 -6.42 -6.91 -5.37
CA GLU A 61 -7.15 -5.65 -5.49
C GLU A 61 -8.56 -5.67 -4.87
N THR A 62 -9.22 -6.82 -4.79
CA THR A 62 -10.54 -6.95 -4.14
C THR A 62 -10.41 -7.05 -2.61
N THR A 63 -9.30 -7.62 -2.14
CA THR A 63 -9.04 -7.83 -0.72
C THR A 63 -7.59 -7.44 -0.41
N PRO A 64 -7.24 -6.15 -0.44
CA PRO A 64 -5.85 -5.70 -0.43
C PRO A 64 -5.20 -5.78 0.95
N ALA A 65 -5.96 -6.07 2.01
CA ALA A 65 -5.43 -6.16 3.35
C ALA A 65 -6.19 -7.16 4.24
N GLU A 66 -5.53 -7.59 5.30
CA GLU A 66 -6.10 -8.30 6.45
C GLU A 66 -5.78 -7.51 7.73
N LEU A 67 -6.69 -7.55 8.69
CA LEU A 67 -6.64 -6.76 9.92
C LEU A 67 -6.66 -7.67 11.16
N TRP A 68 -5.91 -7.26 12.19
CA TRP A 68 -6.00 -7.77 13.55
C TRP A 68 -6.16 -6.61 14.50
N GLU A 69 -7.30 -6.55 15.19
CA GLU A 69 -7.65 -5.42 16.06
C GLU A 69 -7.79 -5.89 17.51
N SER A 70 -7.36 -5.07 18.47
CA SER A 70 -7.54 -5.36 19.89
C SER A 70 -7.73 -4.10 20.70
N PHE A 71 -8.81 -4.06 21.49
CA PHE A 71 -9.06 -3.01 22.47
C PHE A 71 -8.41 -3.35 23.82
N SER A 72 -7.66 -2.40 24.39
CA SER A 72 -7.14 -2.39 25.76
C SER A 72 -6.25 -3.60 26.13
N ALA A 73 -5.17 -3.82 25.38
CA ALA A 73 -4.20 -4.90 25.61
C ALA A 73 -4.88 -6.27 25.84
N GLY A 74 -5.91 -6.55 25.05
CA GLY A 74 -6.65 -7.80 25.14
C GLY A 74 -5.76 -9.01 24.90
N ASP A 75 -6.17 -10.16 25.44
CA ASP A 75 -5.47 -11.43 25.27
C ASP A 75 -5.69 -12.06 23.87
N CYS A 76 -6.52 -11.43 23.03
CA CYS A 76 -6.88 -11.86 21.68
C CYS A 76 -7.14 -10.67 20.76
N TYR A 77 -7.22 -10.97 19.46
CA TYR A 77 -7.48 -10.05 18.37
C TYR A 77 -8.75 -10.46 17.63
N ASP A 78 -9.54 -9.48 17.24
CA ASP A 78 -10.55 -9.69 16.20
C ASP A 78 -9.87 -9.67 14.83
N TYR A 79 -10.30 -10.56 13.93
CA TYR A 79 -9.68 -10.74 12.62
C TYR A 79 -10.66 -10.48 11.48
N TYR A 80 -10.22 -9.70 10.49
CA TYR A 80 -11.05 -9.33 9.34
C TYR A 80 -10.24 -9.31 8.04
N LEU A 81 -10.93 -9.60 6.94
CA LEU A 81 -10.43 -9.36 5.58
C LEU A 81 -11.00 -8.03 5.09
N VAL A 82 -10.14 -7.14 4.60
CA VAL A 82 -10.59 -5.86 4.03
C VAL A 82 -11.06 -6.11 2.61
N ASN A 83 -12.34 -6.42 2.42
CA ASN A 83 -12.93 -6.47 1.09
C ASN A 83 -13.37 -5.07 0.69
N ILE A 84 -12.80 -4.52 -0.39
CA ILE A 84 -13.11 -3.14 -0.82
C ILE A 84 -14.59 -2.94 -1.14
N ASN A 85 -15.32 -3.99 -1.52
CA ASN A 85 -16.75 -3.92 -1.81
C ASN A 85 -17.65 -3.97 -0.57
N GLU A 86 -17.06 -4.24 0.60
CA GLU A 86 -17.73 -4.32 1.89
C GLU A 86 -17.21 -3.24 2.85
N LEU A 87 -16.45 -2.26 2.34
CA LEU A 87 -15.95 -1.16 3.14
C LEU A 87 -17.09 -0.31 3.70
N ASP A 88 -17.16 -0.23 5.02
CA ASP A 88 -18.07 0.62 5.76
C ASP A 88 -17.34 1.91 6.15
N LEU A 89 -17.12 2.81 5.17
CA LEU A 89 -16.31 4.03 5.38
C LEU A 89 -17.09 5.24 5.90
N PHE A 90 -18.41 5.14 6.03
CA PHE A 90 -19.17 6.23 6.62
C PHE A 90 -19.93 5.67 7.81
N ASP A 91 -19.42 5.93 9.01
CA ASP A 91 -20.08 5.60 10.28
C ASP A 91 -21.55 6.10 10.34
N ASP A 92 -21.89 7.09 9.50
CA ASP A 92 -23.22 7.67 9.34
C ASP A 92 -24.02 7.15 8.12
N LEU A 93 -23.59 6.08 7.43
CA LEU A 93 -24.33 5.51 6.28
C LEU A 93 -25.77 5.14 6.65
N ASP A 94 -26.00 4.71 7.89
CA ASP A 94 -27.33 4.35 8.41
C ASP A 94 -28.29 5.55 8.45
N GLU A 95 -27.79 6.79 8.47
CA GLU A 95 -28.60 8.01 8.41
C GLU A 95 -28.90 8.45 6.96
N LEU A 96 -28.21 7.88 5.97
CA LEU A 96 -28.42 8.20 4.57
C LEU A 96 -29.59 7.41 3.98
N PRO A 97 -30.29 7.96 2.98
CA PRO A 97 -31.23 7.17 2.21
C PRO A 97 -30.51 5.96 1.57
N PRO A 98 -31.24 4.89 1.21
CA PRO A 98 -30.65 3.77 0.48
C PRO A 98 -29.90 4.31 -0.73
N THR A 99 -28.57 4.14 -0.72
CA THR A 99 -27.66 4.71 -1.70
C THR A 99 -26.84 3.59 -2.29
N GLU A 100 -26.71 3.57 -3.61
CA GLU A 100 -25.79 2.64 -4.27
C GLU A 100 -24.33 3.11 -4.05
N ILE A 101 -23.52 2.19 -3.54
CA ILE A 101 -22.09 2.39 -3.31
C ILE A 101 -21.33 1.62 -4.37
N THR A 102 -20.43 2.29 -5.07
CA THR A 102 -19.47 1.65 -5.98
C THR A 102 -18.06 1.88 -5.49
N VAL A 103 -17.22 0.86 -5.62
CA VAL A 103 -15.80 0.93 -5.26
C VAL A 103 -14.96 0.49 -6.45
N GLU A 104 -13.92 1.24 -6.76
CA GLU A 104 -12.97 0.94 -7.83
C GLU A 104 -11.54 1.21 -7.39
N VAL A 105 -10.59 0.37 -7.84
CA VAL A 105 -9.16 0.68 -7.77
C VAL A 105 -8.84 1.65 -8.90
N THR A 106 -8.39 2.85 -8.56
CA THR A 106 -8.03 3.89 -9.53
C THR A 106 -6.54 3.86 -9.85
N GLU A 107 -5.69 3.54 -8.87
CA GLU A 107 -4.25 3.37 -9.06
C GLU A 107 -3.69 2.15 -8.29
N ASN A 108 -2.72 1.46 -8.89
CA ASN A 108 -1.93 0.39 -8.28
C ASN A 108 -0.53 0.40 -8.91
N LEU A 109 0.19 1.51 -8.69
CA LEU A 109 1.53 1.75 -9.21
C LEU A 109 2.57 1.44 -8.14
N GLU A 110 3.87 1.42 -8.47
CA GLU A 110 4.90 0.98 -7.52
C GLU A 110 4.86 1.66 -6.13
N ASP A 111 4.51 2.95 -6.08
CA ASP A 111 4.60 3.76 -4.86
C ASP A 111 3.23 4.23 -4.34
N ILE A 112 2.14 3.90 -5.04
CA ILE A 112 0.79 4.36 -4.68
C ILE A 112 -0.25 3.29 -5.00
N PHE A 113 -1.14 3.06 -4.03
CA PHE A 113 -2.39 2.34 -4.24
C PHE A 113 -3.54 3.29 -3.91
N GLU A 114 -4.48 3.45 -4.83
CA GLU A 114 -5.60 4.38 -4.70
C GLU A 114 -6.91 3.66 -4.99
N ILE A 115 -7.89 3.86 -4.12
CA ILE A 115 -9.26 3.40 -4.33
C ILE A 115 -10.22 4.60 -4.31
N ARG A 116 -11.24 4.53 -5.15
CA ARG A 116 -12.34 5.48 -5.16
C ARG A 116 -13.62 4.80 -4.73
N ILE A 117 -14.33 5.43 -3.80
CA ILE A 117 -15.62 4.99 -3.28
C ILE A 117 -16.64 6.05 -3.63
N THR A 118 -17.72 5.70 -4.32
CA THR A 118 -18.71 6.66 -4.83
C THR A 118 -20.10 6.29 -4.34
N LEU A 119 -20.79 7.27 -3.74
CA LEU A 119 -22.20 7.22 -3.39
C LEU A 119 -22.99 7.84 -4.54
N THR A 120 -23.42 7.01 -5.49
CA THR A 120 -23.86 7.45 -6.81
C THR A 120 -25.08 8.37 -6.78
N ASP A 121 -25.99 8.15 -5.84
CA ASP A 121 -27.22 8.93 -5.70
C ASP A 121 -27.02 10.30 -5.01
N LEU A 122 -25.88 10.49 -4.32
CA LEU A 122 -25.64 11.65 -3.47
C LEU A 122 -24.59 12.62 -4.00
N ASP A 123 -23.93 12.32 -5.13
CA ASP A 123 -22.81 13.12 -5.67
C ASP A 123 -21.69 13.31 -4.62
N ILE A 124 -21.47 12.25 -3.84
CA ILE A 124 -20.43 12.14 -2.82
C ILE A 124 -19.46 11.04 -3.26
N TYR A 125 -18.16 11.28 -3.11
CA TYR A 125 -17.15 10.24 -3.28
C TYR A 125 -15.97 10.47 -2.34
N SER A 126 -15.30 9.38 -1.97
CA SER A 126 -14.01 9.41 -1.27
C SER A 126 -12.91 8.87 -2.18
N ILE A 127 -11.71 9.44 -2.05
CA ILE A 127 -10.46 8.90 -2.60
C ILE A 127 -9.61 8.49 -1.41
N VAL A 128 -9.28 7.21 -1.31
CA VAL A 128 -8.39 6.67 -0.27
C VAL A 128 -7.08 6.28 -0.91
N THR A 129 -6.00 6.88 -0.44
CA THR A 129 -4.65 6.77 -0.99
C THR A 129 -3.71 6.14 0.02
N PHE A 130 -3.03 5.07 -0.37
CA PHE A 130 -2.02 4.37 0.41
C PHE A 130 -0.64 4.71 -0.17
N GLN A 131 0.26 5.18 0.69
CA GLN A 131 1.65 5.49 0.33
C GLN A 131 2.58 4.99 1.43
N ILE A 132 3.77 4.52 1.03
CA ILE A 132 4.79 4.08 1.99
C ILE A 132 6.05 4.91 1.78
N GLU A 133 6.48 5.59 2.85
CA GLU A 133 7.76 6.29 2.90
C GLU A 133 8.63 5.70 4.02
N GLY A 134 9.58 4.84 3.63
CA GLY A 134 10.45 4.16 4.58
C GLY A 134 9.68 3.17 5.45
N ASP A 135 9.61 3.45 6.75
CA ASP A 135 9.01 2.59 7.77
C ASP A 135 7.59 3.04 8.14
N ILE A 136 7.00 3.97 7.38
CA ILE A 136 5.65 4.51 7.61
C ILE A 136 4.76 4.22 6.40
N LEU A 137 3.61 3.61 6.67
CA LEU A 137 2.46 3.54 5.76
C LEU A 137 1.51 4.68 6.13
N GLU A 138 1.21 5.55 5.18
CA GLU A 138 0.22 6.61 5.29
C GLU A 138 -1.02 6.24 4.46
N ILE A 139 -2.19 6.38 5.08
CA ILE A 139 -3.49 6.22 4.44
C ILE A 139 -4.20 7.56 4.54
N GLU A 140 -4.37 8.23 3.40
CA GLU A 140 -5.09 9.51 3.30
C GLU A 140 -6.47 9.26 2.66
N SER A 141 -7.54 9.72 3.32
CA SER A 141 -8.91 9.69 2.80
C SER A 141 -9.40 11.11 2.55
N ASN A 142 -9.81 11.41 1.33
CA ASN A 142 -10.33 12.69 0.92
C ASN A 142 -11.78 12.55 0.46
N VAL A 143 -12.71 13.14 1.20
CA VAL A 143 -14.15 13.11 0.90
C VAL A 143 -14.56 14.36 0.13
N TYR A 144 -15.29 14.15 -0.96
CA TYR A 144 -15.80 15.19 -1.84
C TYR A 144 -17.33 15.15 -1.91
N ALA A 145 -17.96 16.32 -1.85
CA ALA A 145 -19.39 16.50 -2.09
C ALA A 145 -19.58 17.55 -3.19
N SER A 146 -20.34 17.20 -4.24
CA SER A 146 -20.52 18.06 -5.42
C SER A 146 -19.22 18.59 -6.02
N GLY A 147 -18.20 17.72 -6.05
CA GLY A 147 -16.88 18.02 -6.60
C GLY A 147 -16.00 18.94 -5.73
N GLN A 148 -16.42 19.27 -4.50
CA GLN A 148 -15.62 20.04 -3.55
C GLN A 148 -15.11 19.13 -2.45
N LEU A 149 -13.82 19.26 -2.11
CA LEU A 149 -13.24 18.61 -0.94
C LEU A 149 -13.93 19.15 0.33
N VAL A 150 -14.51 18.26 1.12
CA VAL A 150 -15.22 18.61 2.36
C VAL A 150 -14.49 18.10 3.60
N GLU A 151 -13.74 17.01 3.49
CA GLU A 151 -13.04 16.40 4.60
C GLU A 151 -11.78 15.66 4.13
N THR A 152 -10.74 15.70 4.97
CA THR A 152 -9.50 14.94 4.80
C THR A 152 -9.19 14.28 6.14
N SER A 153 -8.94 12.97 6.12
CA SER A 153 -8.37 12.23 7.25
C SER A 153 -7.06 11.56 6.83
N ILE A 154 -6.12 11.46 7.76
CA ILE A 154 -4.81 10.83 7.54
C ILE A 154 -4.55 9.91 8.72
N GLU A 155 -4.23 8.66 8.41
CA GLU A 155 -3.82 7.64 9.36
C GLU A 155 -2.43 7.14 9.00
N THR A 156 -1.62 6.88 10.02
CA THR A 156 -0.23 6.44 9.83
C THR A 156 0.05 5.18 10.63
N TYR A 157 0.67 4.21 9.98
CA TYR A 157 1.06 2.94 10.55
C TYR A 157 2.58 2.77 10.49
N GLU A 158 3.15 2.17 11.53
CA GLU A 158 4.58 1.85 11.59
C GLU A 158 4.83 0.40 11.20
N ILE A 159 5.84 0.15 10.38
CA ILE A 159 6.19 -1.21 9.96
C ILE A 159 6.55 -2.10 11.15
N GLN A 160 6.10 -3.35 11.13
CA GLN A 160 6.37 -4.35 12.17
C GLN A 160 7.00 -5.62 11.61
N ASN A 161 7.87 -6.23 12.42
CA ASN A 161 8.45 -7.54 12.17
C ASN A 161 7.83 -8.58 13.10
N ILE A 162 6.50 -8.64 13.13
CA ILE A 162 5.74 -9.62 13.92
C ILE A 162 5.15 -10.69 13.00
N ASP A 163 4.87 -11.85 13.56
CA ASP A 163 4.18 -12.94 12.87
C ASP A 163 2.69 -12.91 13.25
N VAL A 164 1.90 -12.21 12.44
CA VAL A 164 0.45 -12.03 12.67
C VAL A 164 -0.33 -13.35 12.61
N ASP A 165 0.18 -14.37 11.91
CA ASP A 165 -0.47 -15.69 11.82
C ASP A 165 -0.44 -16.44 13.17
N ASN A 166 0.40 -16.00 14.11
CA ASN A 166 0.51 -16.55 15.46
C ASN A 166 -0.23 -15.72 16.52
N LEU A 167 -0.92 -14.64 16.15
CA LEU A 167 -1.73 -13.87 17.09
C LEU A 167 -2.97 -14.67 17.53
N PRO A 168 -3.32 -14.66 18.84
CA PRO A 168 -4.52 -15.32 19.33
C PRO A 168 -5.77 -14.59 18.82
N ILE A 169 -6.69 -15.30 18.17
CA ILE A 169 -7.96 -14.74 17.68
C ILE A 169 -9.04 -14.93 18.74
N CYS A 170 -9.93 -13.94 18.89
CA CYS A 170 -11.06 -14.03 19.81
C CYS A 170 -12.08 -15.09 19.34
N ASP A 171 -12.75 -15.74 20.30
CA ASP A 171 -13.74 -16.80 20.07
C ASP A 171 -15.13 -16.27 19.68
#